data_AF-A0A973D488-F1
#
_entry.id   AF-A0A973D488-F1
#
_cell.length_a   1.000
_cell.length_b   1.000
_cell.length_c   1.000
_cell.angle_alpha   90.00
_cell.angle_beta   90.00
_cell.angle_gamma   90.00
#
_symmetry.space_group_name_H-M   'P 1'
#
loop_
_entity.id
_entity.type
_entity.pdbx_description
1 polymer ?
#
loop_
_entity_poly.entity_id
_entity_poly.type
_entity_poly.pdbx_seq_one_letter_code
_entity_poly.pdbx_strand_id
1 'polypeptide(L)'
;MNLDGDLIEEYLASEGRARKELLKRVLAAKPDSADATRLAPTLRDPSPRVAARITALLARHQLRDVFEQQLGGLKPGKIAILRGHFEKIAGPQN
;
A
#
# COMPACT_ATOMS: atom_id res chain seq x y z
N MET A 1 -4.32 24.19 4.25
CA MET A 1 -2.93 23.83 3.91
C MET A 1 -2.93 22.36 3.57
N ASN A 2 -2.77 22.03 2.29
CA ASN A 2 -2.62 20.65 1.81
C ASN A 2 -1.31 20.09 2.36
N LEU A 3 -1.37 19.38 3.49
CA LEU A 3 -0.21 18.71 4.09
C LEU A 3 0.04 17.33 3.46
N ASP A 4 -0.87 16.88 2.59
CA ASP A 4 -0.94 15.48 2.17
C ASP A 4 0.03 15.15 1.02
N GLY A 5 0.27 16.12 0.12
CA GLY A 5 1.22 15.95 -0.99
C GLY A 5 2.67 15.78 -0.49
N ASP A 6 3.10 16.66 0.41
CA ASP A 6 4.47 16.67 0.95
C ASP A 6 4.77 15.39 1.74
N LEU A 7 3.80 14.90 2.51
CA LEU A 7 3.99 13.73 3.38
C LEU A 7 4.15 12.42 2.60
N ILE A 8 3.46 12.28 1.47
CA ILE A 8 3.61 11.12 0.58
C ILE A 8 4.99 11.15 -0.08
N GLU A 9 5.44 12.31 -0.53
CA GLU A 9 6.76 12.47 -1.15
C GLU A 9 7.89 12.19 -0.15
N GLU A 10 7.79 12.73 1.07
CA GLU A 10 8.70 12.40 2.17
C GLU A 10 8.75 10.89 2.45
N TYR A 11 7.58 10.24 2.48
CA TYR A 11 7.52 8.79 2.68
C TYR A 11 8.20 8.02 1.54
N LEU A 12 7.92 8.38 0.28
CA LEU A 12 8.49 7.70 -0.88
C LEU A 12 10.01 7.86 -0.95
N ALA A 13 10.54 9.02 -0.54
CA ALA A 13 11.97 9.29 -0.44
C ALA A 13 12.65 8.67 0.80
N SER A 14 11.88 8.18 1.77
CA SER A 14 12.41 7.67 3.03
C SER A 14 12.81 6.19 3.00
N GLU A 15 13.79 5.85 3.83
CA GLU A 15 14.26 4.47 4.03
C GLU A 15 14.27 4.06 5.51
N GLY A 16 14.48 2.76 5.75
CA GLY A 16 14.76 2.23 7.09
C GLY A 16 13.67 2.51 8.14
N ARG A 17 14.09 3.05 9.30
CA ARG A 17 13.19 3.28 10.45
C ARG A 17 12.23 4.45 10.22
N ALA A 18 12.71 5.52 9.57
CA ALA A 18 11.92 6.72 9.28
C ALA A 18 10.69 6.39 8.42
N ARG A 19 10.88 5.53 7.41
CA ARG A 19 9.82 5.04 6.51
C ARG A 19 8.62 4.45 7.22
N LYS A 20 8.84 3.73 8.34
CA LYS A 20 7.75 3.10 9.11
C LYS A 20 6.88 4.11 9.85
N GLU A 21 7.49 5.15 10.41
CA GLU A 21 6.77 6.21 11.11
C GLU A 21 6.06 7.13 10.11
N LEU A 22 6.71 7.47 9.00
CA LEU A 22 6.09 8.23 7.91
C LEU A 22 4.88 7.50 7.33
N LEU A 23 4.98 6.19 7.08
CA LEU A 23 3.82 5.41 6.62
C LEU A 23 2.63 5.46 7.60
N LYS A 24 2.87 5.48 8.91
CA LYS A 24 1.76 5.63 9.88
C LYS A 24 1.09 6.98 9.71
N ARG A 25 1.87 8.05 9.55
CA ARG A 25 1.35 9.41 9.36
C ARG A 25 0.58 9.53 8.05
N VAL A 26 1.13 9.02 6.94
CA VAL A 26 0.45 8.95 5.63
C VAL A 26 -0.90 8.26 5.78
N LEU A 27 -0.94 7.07 6.37
CA LEU A 27 -2.20 6.32 6.51
C LEU A 27 -3.19 6.99 7.47
N ALA A 28 -2.71 7.72 8.48
CA ALA A 28 -3.56 8.48 9.41
C ALA A 28 -4.23 9.69 8.73
N ALA A 29 -3.60 10.25 7.69
CA ALA A 29 -4.17 11.30 6.85
C ALA A 29 -5.32 10.80 5.94
N LYS A 30 -5.60 9.48 5.93
CA LYS A 30 -6.65 8.84 5.12
C LYS A 30 -6.48 9.17 3.63
N PRO A 31 -5.39 8.69 3.00
CA PRO A 31 -5.10 8.96 1.61
C PRO A 31 -6.27 8.51 0.73
N ASP A 32 -6.53 9.27 -0.33
CA ASP A 32 -7.58 8.93 -1.27
C ASP A 32 -7.15 7.83 -2.25
N SER A 33 -7.99 7.55 -3.25
CA SER A 33 -7.70 6.54 -4.27
C SER A 33 -6.48 6.89 -5.14
N ALA A 34 -6.27 8.18 -5.44
CA ALA A 34 -5.14 8.63 -6.24
C ALA A 34 -3.83 8.48 -5.45
N ASP A 35 -3.83 8.87 -4.18
CA ASP A 35 -2.70 8.68 -3.27
C ASP A 35 -2.40 7.19 -3.04
N ALA A 36 -3.43 6.37 -2.85
CA ALA A 36 -3.28 4.92 -2.75
C ALA A 36 -2.60 4.33 -4.00
N THR A 37 -2.96 4.80 -5.18
CA THR A 37 -2.33 4.42 -6.45
C THR A 37 -0.86 4.84 -6.50
N ARG A 38 -0.53 6.08 -6.10
CA ARG A 38 0.86 6.57 -6.01
C ARG A 38 1.71 5.73 -5.04
N LEU A 39 1.11 5.27 -3.95
CA LEU A 39 1.78 4.45 -2.93
C LEU A 39 1.91 2.97 -3.34
N ALA A 40 1.18 2.49 -4.35
CA ALA A 40 1.13 1.08 -4.71
C ALA A 40 2.50 0.40 -4.92
N PRO A 41 3.51 1.02 -5.57
CA PRO A 41 4.82 0.40 -5.76
C PRO A 41 5.51 -0.03 -4.45
N THR A 42 5.18 0.63 -3.34
CA THR A 42 5.74 0.30 -2.02
C THR A 42 5.25 -1.05 -1.47
N LEU A 43 4.28 -1.70 -2.11
CA LEU A 43 3.90 -3.08 -1.85
C LEU A 43 5.09 -4.06 -2.02
N ARG A 44 6.03 -3.72 -2.91
CA ARG A 44 7.23 -4.53 -3.19
C ARG A 44 8.31 -4.42 -2.12
N ASP A 45 8.13 -3.54 -1.14
CA ASP A 45 9.04 -3.34 -0.02
C ASP A 45 9.38 -4.68 0.68
N PRO A 46 10.65 -4.88 1.09
CA PRO A 46 11.06 -6.09 1.79
C PRO A 46 10.37 -6.23 3.16
N SER A 47 9.88 -5.14 3.76
CA SER A 47 9.16 -5.16 5.03
C SER A 47 7.74 -5.76 4.86
N PRO A 48 7.44 -6.90 5.50
CA PRO A 48 6.10 -7.50 5.42
C PRO A 48 5.00 -6.56 5.94
N ARG A 49 5.32 -5.71 6.92
CA ARG A 49 4.38 -4.74 7.51
C ARG A 49 4.03 -3.61 6.53
N VAL A 50 4.99 -3.15 5.73
CA VAL A 50 4.74 -2.16 4.68
C VAL A 50 3.83 -2.77 3.62
N ALA A 51 4.23 -3.93 3.07
CA ALA A 51 3.44 -4.63 2.07
C ALA A 51 1.99 -4.90 2.52
N ALA A 52 1.80 -5.35 3.76
CA ALA A 52 0.48 -5.59 4.34
C ALA A 52 -0.36 -4.31 4.45
N ARG A 53 0.23 -3.19 4.88
CA ARG A 53 -0.48 -1.90 5.01
C ARG A 53 -0.90 -1.33 3.67
N ILE A 54 -0.02 -1.42 2.68
CA ILE A 54 -0.30 -0.95 1.32
C ILE A 54 -1.35 -1.83 0.66
N THR A 55 -1.29 -3.15 0.85
CA THR A 55 -2.35 -4.08 0.41
C THR A 55 -3.69 -3.71 1.01
N ALA A 56 -3.74 -3.44 2.32
CA ALA A 56 -4.96 -3.02 2.99
C ALA A 56 -5.48 -1.67 2.48
N LEU A 57 -4.59 -0.73 2.16
CA LEU A 57 -4.96 0.55 1.58
C LEU A 57 -5.59 0.35 0.19
N LEU A 58 -4.93 -0.38 -0.71
CA LEU A 58 -5.44 -0.67 -2.05
C LEU A 58 -6.78 -1.41 -2.01
N ALA A 59 -6.94 -2.36 -1.10
CA ALA A 59 -8.18 -3.11 -0.92
C ALA A 59 -9.35 -2.22 -0.49
N ARG A 60 -9.13 -1.28 0.44
CA ARG A 60 -10.18 -0.33 0.88
C ARG A 60 -10.68 0.57 -0.24
N HIS A 61 -9.82 0.89 -1.20
CA HIS A 61 -10.17 1.67 -2.39
C HIS A 61 -10.56 0.80 -3.60
N GLN A 62 -10.70 -0.53 -3.42
CA GLN A 62 -11.06 -1.47 -4.49
C GLN A 62 -10.10 -1.42 -5.71
N LEU A 63 -8.83 -1.10 -5.47
CA LEU A 63 -7.80 -0.94 -6.52
C LEU A 63 -7.17 -2.27 -6.92
N ARG A 64 -7.99 -3.23 -7.38
CA ARG A 64 -7.54 -4.60 -7.69
C ARG A 64 -6.50 -4.64 -8.80
N ASP A 65 -6.73 -3.91 -9.89
CA ASP A 65 -5.84 -3.93 -11.06
C ASP A 65 -4.46 -3.38 -10.71
N VAL A 66 -4.43 -2.25 -9.98
CA VAL A 66 -3.19 -1.64 -9.49
C VAL A 66 -2.45 -2.62 -8.58
N PHE A 67 -3.17 -3.26 -7.65
CA PHE A 67 -2.59 -4.27 -6.75
C PHE A 67 -1.95 -5.44 -7.54
N GLU A 68 -2.66 -6.02 -8.51
CA GLU A 68 -2.17 -7.15 -9.32
C GLU A 68 -0.93 -6.80 -10.15
N GLN A 69 -0.88 -5.59 -10.72
CA GLN A 69 0.32 -5.09 -11.42
C GLN A 69 1.55 -5.11 -10.50
N GLN A 70 1.39 -4.76 -9.22
CA GLN A 70 2.50 -4.75 -8.27
C GLN A 70 2.97 -6.16 -7.88
N LEU A 71 2.13 -7.20 -8.04
CA LEU A 71 2.51 -8.58 -7.75
C LEU A 71 3.44 -9.20 -8.81
N GLY A 72 3.49 -8.61 -10.01
CA GLY A 72 4.37 -9.06 -11.08
C GLY A 72 5.82 -9.21 -10.60
N GLY A 73 6.40 -10.40 -10.81
CA GLY A 73 7.79 -10.70 -10.43
C GLY A 73 8.00 -11.10 -8.97
N LEU A 74 6.96 -11.12 -8.13
CA LEU A 74 7.07 -11.62 -6.75
C LEU A 74 7.05 -13.17 -6.70
N LYS A 75 7.64 -13.74 -5.64
CA LYS A 75 7.59 -15.20 -5.41
C LYS A 75 6.14 -15.67 -5.21
N PRO A 76 5.75 -16.85 -5.73
CA PRO A 76 4.38 -17.36 -5.64
C PRO A 76 3.79 -17.36 -4.22
N GLY A 77 4.58 -17.74 -3.21
CA GLY A 77 4.12 -17.72 -1.81
C GLY A 77 3.77 -16.32 -1.29
N LYS A 78 4.54 -15.29 -1.67
CA LYS A 78 4.25 -13.89 -1.30
C LYS A 78 2.98 -13.42 -2.01
N ILE A 79 2.80 -13.75 -3.28
CA ILE A 79 1.59 -13.43 -4.06
C ILE A 79 0.35 -14.01 -3.38
N ALA A 80 0.37 -15.29 -3.01
CA ALA A 80 -0.76 -15.96 -2.36
C ALA A 80 -1.16 -15.28 -1.04
N ILE A 81 -0.18 -14.94 -0.20
CA ILE A 81 -0.42 -14.23 1.08
C ILE A 81 -1.05 -12.86 0.84
N LEU A 82 -0.49 -12.07 -0.09
CA LEU A 82 -0.98 -10.72 -0.35
C LEU A 82 -2.38 -10.73 -0.98
N ARG A 83 -2.67 -11.63 -1.92
CA ARG A 83 -4.02 -11.80 -2.47
C ARG A 83 -5.00 -12.18 -1.38
N GLY A 84 -4.68 -13.17 -0.55
CA GLY A 84 -5.54 -13.55 0.57
C GLY A 84 -5.79 -12.40 1.55
N HIS A 85 -4.83 -11.51 1.75
CA HIS A 85 -5.03 -10.31 2.57
C HIS A 85 -5.90 -9.27 1.88
N PHE A 86 -5.72 -9.04 0.57
CA PHE A 86 -6.53 -8.13 -0.22
C PHE A 86 -8.01 -8.55 -0.20
N GLU A 87 -8.31 -9.81 -0.53
CA GLU A 87 -9.69 -10.32 -0.60
C GLU A 87 -10.40 -10.25 0.75
N LYS A 88 -9.70 -10.55 1.85
CA LYS A 88 -10.26 -10.43 3.21
C LYS A 88 -10.73 -9.01 3.55
N ILE A 89 -10.11 -7.99 2.94
CA ILE A 89 -10.41 -6.57 3.22
C ILE A 89 -11.40 -6.00 2.20
N ALA A 90 -11.22 -6.31 0.92
CA ALA A 90 -12.09 -5.84 -0.15
C ALA A 90 -13.54 -6.33 0.04
N GLY A 91 -13.73 -7.46 0.74
CA GLY A 91 -15.02 -8.09 0.96
C GLY A 91 -15.52 -8.83 -0.29
N PRO A 92 -16.66 -9.53 -0.21
CA PRO A 92 -17.29 -10.08 -1.39
C PRO A 92 -17.66 -8.94 -2.35
N GLN A 93 -17.14 -9.00 -3.57
CA GLN A 93 -17.63 -8.16 -4.66
C GLN A 93 -19.11 -8.51 -4.84
N ASN A 94 -20.01 -7.59 -4.50
CA ASN A 94 -21.44 -7.70 -4.85
C ASN A 94 -21.61 -7.37 -6.32
#